data_AF-A0A5N3WBT2-F1
#
_entry.id   AF-A0A5N3WBT2-F1
#
_cell.length_a   1.000
_cell.length_b   1.000
_cell.length_c   1.000
_cell.angle_alpha   90.00
_cell.angle_beta   90.00
_cell.angle_gamma   90.00
#
_symmetry.space_group_name_H-M   'P 1'
#
loop_
_entity.id
_entity.type
_entity.pdbx_description
1 polymer ?
#
loop_
_entity_poly.entity_id
_entity_poly.type
_entity_poly.pdbx_seq_one_letter_code
_entity_poly.pdbx_strand_id
1 'polypeptide(L)'
;ASNPLWQSRSSTTVSSGGRFRCPSCRHEVVLDRHGVYGLQRNLLVENIIDIYKQESSRPLHSKAEQHLMCEEHEDEKINIYCLSCEVPTCSLCKVFGAHKDCEVAPLPTIYKRQKSELSDGIAMLVAGNDRVQAVITQMEEVCQTIEENSRRQKQLLNQRFEGLCAVLEERKGELLQALAKEQEEKLQRVRGLIRQYGDHLEASSKLVESAIQSMEEPQMALYLQQAKELINKVGTMSKVELAGRPEPGYERMDQFTVSVEHVAEMLRTIDFQAGTSGEEEDEEVAVEGEEGHAGPEEERTDGRESTGQH
;
A
#
# COMPACT_ATOMS: atom_id res chain seq x y z
N ALA A 1 5.71 19.54 -41.99
CA ALA A 1 6.49 18.46 -42.63
C ALA A 1 6.49 17.26 -41.70
N SER A 2 6.29 16.05 -42.23
CA SER A 2 6.08 14.84 -41.43
C SER A 2 7.40 14.30 -40.87
N ASN A 3 7.41 13.86 -39.61
CA ASN A 3 8.53 13.12 -39.03
C ASN A 3 8.34 11.61 -39.30
N PRO A 4 9.22 10.92 -40.04
CA PRO A 4 8.97 9.55 -40.51
C PRO A 4 9.32 8.43 -39.51
N LEU A 5 9.75 8.76 -38.27
CA LEU A 5 10.40 7.81 -37.37
C LEU A 5 9.48 6.84 -36.58
N TRP A 6 8.17 6.80 -36.86
CA TRP A 6 7.22 5.92 -36.15
C TRP A 6 6.64 4.83 -37.06
N GLN A 7 7.53 3.95 -37.54
CA GLN A 7 7.16 2.65 -38.10
C GLN A 7 7.73 1.52 -37.25
N SER A 8 7.00 1.10 -36.22
CA SER A 8 7.29 -0.19 -35.57
C SER A 8 6.01 -0.90 -35.11
N ARG A 9 5.64 -1.91 -35.90
CA ARG A 9 4.90 -3.14 -35.55
C ARG A 9 3.87 -3.04 -34.40
N SER A 10 2.65 -2.68 -34.76
CA SER A 10 1.47 -3.47 -34.39
C SER A 10 0.39 -3.24 -35.43
N SER A 11 0.08 -4.27 -36.22
CA SER A 11 -1.01 -4.23 -37.18
C SER A 11 -2.32 -4.55 -36.46
N THR A 12 -3.15 -3.53 -36.29
CA THR A 12 -4.58 -3.75 -36.05
C THR A 12 -5.37 -2.71 -36.82
N THR A 13 -6.29 -3.21 -37.65
CA THR A 13 -7.16 -2.49 -38.56
C THR A 13 -7.80 -1.24 -37.96
N VAL A 14 -7.73 -0.14 -38.71
CA VAL A 14 -8.48 1.09 -38.42
C VAL A 14 -9.99 0.84 -38.46
N SER A 15 -10.61 0.87 -37.29
CA SER A 15 -12.06 1.05 -37.12
C SER A 15 -12.30 2.31 -36.30
N SER A 16 -13.22 3.15 -36.76
CA SER A 16 -13.56 4.44 -36.16
C SER A 16 -13.97 4.29 -34.68
N GLY A 17 -13.30 5.01 -33.78
CA GLY A 17 -13.53 4.94 -32.32
C GLY A 17 -12.46 4.18 -31.52
N GLY A 18 -11.19 4.31 -31.91
CA GLY A 18 -10.06 3.69 -31.20
C GLY A 18 -9.74 4.35 -29.85
N ARG A 19 -9.31 3.54 -28.88
CA ARG A 19 -8.75 4.01 -27.60
C ARG A 19 -7.24 4.23 -27.75
N PHE A 20 -6.73 5.33 -27.21
CA PHE A 20 -5.33 5.72 -27.22
C PHE A 20 -4.74 5.61 -25.83
N ARG A 21 -3.67 4.83 -25.66
CA ARG A 21 -2.92 4.82 -24.40
C ARG A 21 -1.77 5.83 -24.46
N CYS A 22 -1.74 6.73 -23.47
CA CYS A 22 -0.63 7.67 -23.30
C CYS A 22 0.68 6.87 -23.10
N PRO A 23 1.73 7.10 -23.91
CA PRO A 23 2.99 6.34 -23.80
C PRO A 23 3.66 6.46 -22.42
N SER A 24 3.50 7.62 -21.76
CA SER A 24 4.18 7.93 -20.50
C SER A 24 3.45 7.39 -19.27
N CYS A 25 2.13 7.59 -19.16
CA CYS A 25 1.35 7.20 -17.97
C CYS A 25 0.39 6.02 -18.20
N ARG A 26 0.39 5.42 -19.40
CA ARG A 26 -0.48 4.30 -19.83
C ARG A 26 -2.00 4.54 -19.75
N HIS A 27 -2.44 5.73 -19.31
CA HIS A 27 -3.84 6.13 -19.22
C HIS A 27 -4.52 6.04 -20.60
N GLU A 28 -5.75 5.54 -20.62
CA GLU A 28 -6.47 5.17 -21.84
C GLU A 28 -7.57 6.17 -22.18
N VAL A 29 -7.31 6.99 -23.20
CA VAL A 29 -8.18 8.06 -23.69
C VAL A 29 -9.02 7.55 -24.86
N VAL A 30 -10.33 7.77 -24.84
CA VAL A 30 -11.19 7.48 -26.00
C VAL A 30 -11.01 8.58 -27.04
N LEU A 31 -10.59 8.23 -28.26
CA LEU A 31 -10.47 9.20 -29.35
C LEU A 31 -11.81 9.42 -30.06
N ASP A 32 -11.97 10.60 -30.64
CA ASP A 32 -13.11 10.93 -31.47
C ASP A 32 -12.96 10.40 -32.90
N ARG A 33 -13.87 10.80 -33.80
CA ARG A 33 -13.84 10.42 -35.23
C ARG A 33 -12.59 10.90 -35.99
N HIS A 34 -11.81 11.84 -35.45
CA HIS A 34 -10.57 12.35 -36.05
C HIS A 34 -9.31 11.68 -35.47
N GLY A 35 -9.47 10.77 -34.49
CA GLY A 35 -8.38 10.02 -33.90
C GLY A 35 -7.41 10.91 -33.12
N VAL A 36 -6.11 10.60 -33.17
CA VAL A 36 -5.06 11.37 -32.46
C VAL A 36 -4.97 12.84 -32.92
N TYR A 37 -5.49 13.17 -34.11
CA TYR A 37 -5.52 14.54 -34.63
C TYR A 37 -6.63 15.39 -34.00
N GLY A 38 -7.57 14.80 -33.25
CA GLY A 38 -8.59 15.49 -32.47
C GLY A 38 -8.13 15.95 -31.07
N LEU A 39 -6.91 15.56 -30.65
CA LEU A 39 -6.35 15.99 -29.36
C LEU A 39 -6.02 17.50 -29.38
N GLN A 40 -6.17 18.16 -28.23
CA GLN A 40 -5.88 19.60 -28.11
C GLN A 40 -4.42 19.91 -28.43
N ARG A 41 -4.20 20.90 -29.30
CA ARG A 41 -2.85 21.40 -29.63
C ARG A 41 -2.24 22.12 -28.45
N ASN A 42 -0.96 21.87 -28.20
CA ASN A 42 -0.18 22.63 -27.23
C ASN A 42 0.37 23.90 -27.89
N LEU A 43 -0.40 24.99 -27.78
CA LEU A 43 -0.06 26.30 -28.35
C LEU A 43 1.29 26.85 -27.84
N LEU A 44 1.72 26.49 -26.63
CA LEU A 44 3.01 26.91 -26.08
C LEU A 44 4.18 26.24 -26.84
N VAL A 45 4.04 24.95 -27.18
CA VAL A 45 5.05 24.24 -28.01
C VAL A 45 5.05 24.79 -29.43
N GLU A 46 3.89 25.10 -30.01
CA GLU A 46 3.81 25.74 -31.34
C GLU A 46 4.46 27.13 -31.33
N ASN A 47 4.19 27.97 -30.32
CA ASN A 47 4.84 29.28 -30.15
C ASN A 47 6.37 29.18 -30.00
N ILE A 48 6.89 28.21 -29.23
CA ILE A 48 8.35 27.99 -29.10
C ILE A 48 8.95 27.62 -30.46
N ILE A 49 8.31 26.72 -31.20
CA ILE A 49 8.76 26.30 -32.53
C ILE A 49 8.77 27.49 -33.50
N ASP A 50 7.77 28.38 -33.44
CA ASP A 50 7.69 29.55 -34.32
C ASP A 50 8.67 30.67 -33.94
N ILE A 51 8.98 30.85 -32.64
CA ILE A 51 10.09 31.72 -32.19
C ILE A 51 11.42 31.21 -32.78
N TYR A 52 11.72 29.91 -32.64
CA TYR A 52 12.96 29.33 -33.20
C TYR A 52 13.04 29.48 -34.73
N LYS A 53 11.92 29.36 -35.45
CA LYS A 53 11.88 29.65 -36.90
C LYS A 53 12.12 31.13 -37.20
N GLN A 54 11.53 32.05 -36.45
CA GLN A 54 11.72 33.49 -36.63
C GLN A 54 13.18 33.89 -36.34
N GLU A 55 13.79 33.38 -35.28
CA GLU A 55 15.21 33.65 -34.99
C GLU A 55 16.13 33.08 -36.09
N SER A 56 15.82 31.89 -36.63
CA SER A 56 16.59 31.27 -37.73
C SER A 56 16.45 31.97 -39.09
N SER A 57 15.45 32.85 -39.25
CA SER A 57 15.13 33.54 -40.52
C SER A 57 15.43 35.04 -40.52
N ARG A 58 16.01 35.57 -39.43
CA ARG A 58 16.54 36.94 -39.39
C ARG A 58 17.94 37.00 -40.04
N PRO A 59 18.14 37.67 -41.18
CA PRO A 59 19.48 37.97 -41.66
C PRO A 59 20.17 38.92 -40.68
N LEU A 60 21.45 38.65 -40.39
CA LEU A 60 22.31 39.41 -39.46
C LEU A 60 22.62 40.82 -40.00
N HIS A 61 21.63 41.72 -39.98
CA HIS A 61 21.80 43.12 -40.35
C HIS A 61 22.43 43.91 -39.18
N SER A 62 23.75 44.08 -39.27
CA SER A 62 24.47 45.32 -38.95
C SER A 62 23.75 46.34 -38.03
N LYS A 63 23.74 46.07 -36.72
CA LYS A 63 23.60 47.14 -35.71
C LYS A 63 24.89 47.98 -35.68
N ALA A 64 25.04 48.87 -36.66
CA ALA A 64 25.93 50.01 -36.52
C ALA A 64 25.47 50.87 -35.34
N GLU A 65 26.42 51.50 -34.65
CA GLU A 65 26.20 52.20 -33.39
C GLU A 65 25.20 53.36 -33.52
N GLN A 66 23.95 53.12 -33.12
CA GLN A 66 22.97 54.18 -32.87
C GLN A 66 23.37 54.93 -31.60
N HIS A 67 24.29 55.88 -31.76
CA HIS A 67 24.67 56.82 -30.72
C HIS A 67 23.47 57.70 -30.36
N LEU A 68 23.12 57.75 -29.08
CA LEU A 68 22.10 58.67 -28.58
C LEU A 68 22.62 60.11 -28.69
N MET A 69 21.79 60.99 -29.25
CA MET A 69 22.05 62.43 -29.35
C MET A 69 21.44 63.15 -28.15
N CYS A 70 21.95 64.32 -27.81
CA CYS A 70 21.44 65.13 -26.72
C CYS A 70 20.15 65.88 -27.12
N GLU A 71 19.13 65.84 -26.26
CA GLU A 71 17.84 66.51 -26.49
C GLU A 71 17.96 68.05 -26.48
N GLU A 72 18.94 68.61 -25.77
CA GLU A 72 19.24 70.06 -25.77
C GLU A 72 20.22 70.48 -26.88
N HIS A 73 20.98 69.53 -27.42
CA HIS A 73 22.08 69.78 -28.34
C HIS A 73 22.08 68.71 -29.45
N GLU A 74 21.22 68.89 -30.46
CA GLU A 74 20.89 67.87 -31.47
C GLU A 74 22.10 67.30 -32.23
N ASP A 75 23.16 68.11 -32.42
CA ASP A 75 24.42 67.71 -33.06
C ASP A 75 25.43 67.00 -32.13
N GLU A 76 25.20 67.00 -30.81
CA GLU A 76 26.12 66.43 -29.81
C GLU A 76 25.72 65.03 -29.35
N LYS A 77 26.71 64.13 -29.30
CA LYS A 77 26.54 62.75 -28.84
C LYS A 77 26.60 62.66 -27.32
N ILE A 78 25.75 61.82 -26.74
CA ILE A 78 25.83 61.42 -25.34
C ILE A 78 27.06 60.51 -25.15
N ASN A 79 28.09 61.05 -24.50
CA ASN A 79 29.43 60.43 -24.38
C ASN A 79 30.02 60.51 -22.95
N ILE A 80 29.36 61.24 -22.06
CA ILE A 80 29.78 61.51 -20.68
C ILE A 80 28.68 61.02 -19.72
N TYR A 81 29.04 60.66 -18.50
CA TYR A 81 28.09 60.37 -17.42
C TYR A 81 28.27 61.35 -16.27
N CYS A 82 27.18 61.97 -15.84
CA CYS A 82 27.16 62.87 -14.70
C CYS A 82 27.04 62.07 -13.41
N LEU A 83 28.10 62.10 -12.58
CA LEU A 83 28.13 61.41 -11.29
C LEU A 83 27.24 62.09 -10.26
N SER A 84 27.13 63.43 -10.29
CA SER A 84 26.31 64.19 -9.36
C SER A 84 24.80 64.09 -9.63
N CYS A 85 24.40 63.71 -10.84
CA CYS A 85 22.99 63.60 -11.25
C CYS A 85 22.58 62.18 -11.69
N GLU A 86 23.53 61.23 -11.67
CA GLU A 86 23.35 59.82 -12.08
C GLU A 86 22.76 59.60 -13.48
N VAL A 87 22.97 60.55 -14.41
CA VAL A 87 22.44 60.52 -15.79
C VAL A 87 23.53 60.65 -16.85
N PRO A 88 23.37 60.01 -18.02
CA PRO A 88 24.25 60.23 -19.17
C PRO A 88 23.98 61.60 -19.82
N THR A 89 25.03 62.25 -20.31
CA THR A 89 24.98 63.63 -20.84
C THR A 89 26.02 63.86 -21.96
N CYS A 90 26.01 65.03 -22.59
CA CYS A 90 26.95 65.41 -23.65
C CYS A 90 27.98 66.46 -23.20
N SER A 91 28.96 66.70 -24.07
CA SER A 91 30.04 67.67 -23.86
C SER A 91 29.52 69.09 -23.60
N LEU A 92 28.53 69.57 -24.37
CA LEU A 92 28.00 70.93 -24.25
C LEU A 92 27.20 71.14 -22.96
N CYS A 93 26.36 70.17 -22.55
CA CYS A 93 25.66 70.22 -21.26
C CYS A 93 26.63 70.31 -20.07
N LYS A 94 27.85 69.75 -20.19
CA LYS A 94 28.91 69.86 -19.18
C LYS A 94 29.72 71.15 -19.25
N VAL A 95 30.01 71.72 -20.42
CA VAL A 95 30.85 72.94 -20.49
C VAL A 95 30.03 74.22 -20.29
N PHE A 96 28.80 74.25 -20.83
CA PHE A 96 27.96 75.46 -20.87
C PHE A 96 26.53 75.27 -20.33
N GLY A 97 26.01 74.04 -20.30
CA GLY A 97 24.65 73.74 -19.85
C GLY A 97 24.51 73.38 -18.37
N ALA A 98 23.42 72.66 -18.05
CA ALA A 98 22.97 72.40 -16.68
C ALA A 98 23.95 71.60 -15.79
N HIS A 99 24.92 70.87 -16.37
CA HIS A 99 25.87 70.05 -15.62
C HIS A 99 27.24 70.73 -15.41
N LYS A 100 27.32 72.04 -15.63
CA LYS A 100 28.56 72.83 -15.54
C LYS A 100 29.38 72.55 -14.27
N ASP A 101 28.73 72.59 -13.11
CA ASP A 101 29.39 72.43 -11.81
C ASP A 101 29.31 70.98 -11.26
N CYS A 102 28.75 70.05 -12.02
CA CYS A 102 28.64 68.63 -11.64
C CYS A 102 29.93 67.84 -11.90
N GLU A 103 30.20 66.81 -11.09
CA GLU A 103 31.28 65.86 -11.38
C GLU A 103 30.86 64.89 -12.51
N VAL A 104 31.79 64.59 -13.41
CA VAL A 104 31.54 63.76 -14.61
C VAL A 104 32.64 62.75 -14.86
N ALA A 105 32.29 61.63 -15.49
CA ALA A 105 33.22 60.58 -15.91
C ALA A 105 32.93 60.13 -17.36
N PRO A 106 33.91 59.52 -18.07
CA PRO A 106 33.67 58.95 -19.39
C PRO A 106 32.59 57.85 -19.33
N LEU A 107 31.57 57.96 -20.19
CA LEU A 107 30.44 57.02 -20.22
C LEU A 107 30.87 55.55 -20.38
N PRO A 108 31.88 55.17 -21.20
CA PRO A 108 32.32 53.79 -21.31
C PRO A 108 32.88 53.19 -20.00
N THR A 109 33.45 54.03 -19.11
CA THR A 109 33.98 53.59 -17.82
C THR A 109 32.86 53.26 -16.86
N ILE A 110 31.86 54.14 -16.75
CA ILE A 110 30.69 53.92 -15.89
C ILE A 110 29.85 52.75 -16.41
N TYR A 111 29.61 52.67 -17.72
CA TYR A 111 28.93 51.53 -18.36
C TYR A 111 29.59 50.19 -17.99
N LYS A 112 30.92 50.08 -18.12
CA LYS A 112 31.64 48.84 -17.75
C LYS A 112 31.52 48.53 -16.27
N ARG A 113 31.62 49.53 -15.39
CA ARG A 113 31.49 49.35 -13.94
C ARG A 113 30.10 48.88 -13.54
N GLN A 114 29.04 49.61 -13.91
CA GLN A 114 27.66 49.26 -13.58
C GLN A 114 27.25 47.91 -14.19
N LYS A 115 27.76 47.57 -15.38
CA LYS A 115 27.54 46.25 -15.98
C LYS A 115 28.23 45.12 -15.21
N SER A 116 29.41 45.36 -14.63
CA SER A 116 30.07 44.41 -13.72
C SER A 116 29.28 44.27 -12.43
N GLU A 117 28.96 45.38 -11.76
CA GLU A 117 28.17 45.41 -10.51
C GLU A 117 26.82 44.68 -10.67
N LEU A 118 26.13 44.87 -11.79
CA LEU A 118 24.91 44.14 -12.12
C LEU A 118 25.16 42.65 -12.39
N SER A 119 26.26 42.30 -13.08
CA SER A 119 26.65 40.90 -13.32
C SER A 119 26.97 40.16 -12.01
N ASP A 120 27.68 40.82 -11.10
CA ASP A 120 28.04 40.31 -9.78
C ASP A 120 26.78 40.16 -8.90
N GLY A 121 25.87 41.15 -8.95
CA GLY A 121 24.55 41.08 -8.32
C GLY A 121 23.69 39.93 -8.84
N ILE A 122 23.68 39.68 -10.16
CA ILE A 122 23.00 38.54 -10.77
C ILE A 122 23.63 37.23 -10.29
N ALA A 123 24.97 37.12 -10.26
CA ALA A 123 25.65 35.92 -9.78
C ALA A 123 25.34 35.60 -8.31
N MET A 124 25.30 36.62 -7.44
CA MET A 124 24.87 36.46 -6.05
C MET A 124 23.41 36.04 -5.93
N LEU A 125 22.52 36.56 -6.77
CA LEU A 125 21.10 36.20 -6.78
C LEU A 125 20.89 34.75 -7.23
N VAL A 126 21.60 34.29 -8.27
CA VAL A 126 21.57 32.89 -8.72
C VAL A 126 22.03 31.95 -7.60
N ALA A 127 23.18 32.21 -6.99
CA ALA A 127 23.67 31.44 -5.83
C ALA A 127 22.77 31.58 -4.58
N GLY A 128 21.94 32.62 -4.50
CA GLY A 128 20.87 32.76 -3.52
C GLY A 128 19.71 31.79 -3.79
N ASN A 129 19.23 31.79 -5.04
CA ASN A 129 18.15 30.91 -5.48
C ASN A 129 18.51 29.44 -5.38
N ASP A 130 19.74 29.05 -5.73
CA ASP A 130 20.23 27.66 -5.61
C ASP A 130 20.17 27.16 -4.16
N ARG A 131 20.51 28.03 -3.19
CA ARG A 131 20.41 27.71 -1.74
C ARG A 131 18.96 27.59 -1.29
N VAL A 132 18.07 28.47 -1.76
CA VAL A 132 16.63 28.37 -1.45
C VAL A 132 16.04 27.09 -2.03
N GLN A 133 16.42 26.73 -3.27
CA GLN A 133 15.98 25.50 -3.92
C GLN A 133 16.44 24.24 -3.17
N ALA A 134 17.67 24.22 -2.66
CA ALA A 134 18.17 23.12 -1.83
C ALA A 134 17.37 22.96 -0.52
N VAL A 135 16.99 24.07 0.13
CA VAL A 135 16.15 24.05 1.34
C VAL A 135 14.73 23.57 1.02
N ILE A 136 14.18 23.92 -0.14
CA ILE A 136 12.87 23.41 -0.60
C ILE A 136 12.94 21.88 -0.76
N THR A 137 13.94 21.34 -1.46
CA THR A 137 14.12 19.90 -1.64
C THR A 137 14.30 19.17 -0.31
N GLN A 138 15.11 19.72 0.62
CA GLN A 138 15.23 19.15 1.97
C GLN A 138 13.88 19.13 2.74
N MET A 139 13.06 20.17 2.57
CA MET A 139 11.72 20.22 3.20
C MET A 139 10.77 19.20 2.58
N GLU A 140 10.85 18.95 1.27
CA GLU A 140 10.08 17.92 0.57
C GLU A 140 10.47 16.51 1.03
N GLU A 141 11.77 16.25 1.27
CA GLU A 141 12.27 15.00 1.85
C GLU A 141 11.75 14.80 3.30
N VAL A 142 11.75 15.86 4.13
CA VAL A 142 11.19 15.82 5.49
C VAL A 142 9.68 15.53 5.46
N CYS A 143 8.92 16.13 4.55
CA CYS A 143 7.50 15.83 4.37
C CYS A 143 7.27 14.34 4.01
N GLN A 144 8.00 13.81 3.03
CA GLN A 144 7.94 12.39 2.67
C GLN A 144 8.27 11.48 3.86
N THR A 145 9.33 11.79 4.61
CA THR A 145 9.74 11.06 5.82
C THR A 145 8.64 11.04 6.89
N ILE A 146 7.94 12.16 7.09
CA ILE A 146 6.82 12.26 8.03
C ILE A 146 5.63 11.40 7.58
N GLU A 147 5.30 11.41 6.28
CA GLU A 147 4.23 10.59 5.71
C GLU A 147 4.52 9.09 5.83
N GLU A 148 5.76 8.66 5.53
CA GLU A 148 6.19 7.28 5.66
C GLU A 148 6.20 6.79 7.11
N ASN A 149 6.72 7.60 8.04
CA ASN A 149 6.68 7.30 9.47
C ASN A 149 5.24 7.21 9.98
N SER A 150 4.36 8.13 9.57
CA SER A 150 2.93 8.08 9.90
C SER A 150 2.27 6.81 9.35
N ARG A 151 2.61 6.40 8.12
CA ARG A 151 2.13 5.16 7.51
C ARG A 151 2.61 3.92 8.27
N ARG A 152 3.91 3.83 8.61
CA ARG A 152 4.48 2.72 9.39
C ARG A 152 3.82 2.59 10.77
N GLN A 153 3.64 3.71 11.48
CA GLN A 153 2.98 3.69 12.80
C GLN A 153 1.50 3.30 12.73
N LYS A 154 0.76 3.74 11.70
CA LYS A 154 -0.63 3.28 11.46
C LYS A 154 -0.70 1.78 11.15
N GLN A 155 0.26 1.25 10.37
CA GLN A 155 0.34 -0.17 10.07
C GLN A 155 0.63 -1.00 11.34
N LEU A 156 1.60 -0.58 12.15
CA LEU A 156 1.91 -1.24 13.43
C LEU A 156 0.71 -1.20 14.40
N LEU A 157 0.02 -0.06 14.51
CA LEU A 157 -1.17 0.06 15.35
C LEU A 157 -2.26 -0.92 14.92
N ASN A 158 -2.56 -1.00 13.62
CA ASN A 158 -3.52 -1.96 13.09
C ASN A 158 -3.13 -3.40 13.40
N GLN A 159 -1.85 -3.78 13.19
CA GLN A 159 -1.35 -5.13 13.50
C GLN A 159 -1.53 -5.51 14.99
N ARG A 160 -1.31 -4.57 15.92
CA ARG A 160 -1.54 -4.81 17.35
C ARG A 160 -3.02 -5.09 17.65
N PHE A 161 -3.94 -4.35 17.03
CA PHE A 161 -5.39 -4.60 17.18
C PHE A 161 -5.87 -5.86 16.46
N GLU A 162 -5.33 -6.18 15.29
CA GLU A 162 -5.58 -7.45 14.58
C GLU A 162 -5.16 -8.65 15.45
N GLY A 163 -4.03 -8.56 16.14
CA GLY A 163 -3.60 -9.56 17.13
C GLY A 163 -4.59 -9.74 18.29
N LEU A 164 -5.12 -8.64 18.86
CA LEU A 164 -6.16 -8.71 19.90
C LEU A 164 -7.45 -9.37 19.37
N CYS A 165 -7.87 -9.03 18.16
CA CYS A 165 -9.02 -9.66 17.50
C CYS A 165 -8.81 -11.16 17.26
N ALA A 166 -7.60 -11.58 16.87
CA ALA A 166 -7.27 -12.99 16.66
C ALA A 166 -7.40 -13.79 17.97
N VAL A 167 -6.85 -13.29 19.09
CA VAL A 167 -6.98 -13.93 20.41
C VAL A 167 -8.43 -14.04 20.86
N LEU A 168 -9.25 -13.01 20.61
CA LEU A 168 -10.68 -13.03 20.96
C LEU A 168 -11.47 -14.05 20.11
N GLU A 169 -11.21 -14.14 18.81
CA GLU A 169 -11.86 -15.12 17.92
C GLU A 169 -11.39 -16.56 18.19
N GLU A 170 -10.11 -16.77 18.50
CA GLU A 170 -9.58 -18.07 18.97
C GLU A 170 -10.31 -18.51 20.23
N ARG A 171 -10.34 -17.67 21.27
CA ARG A 171 -11.00 -18.00 22.54
C ARG A 171 -12.50 -18.25 22.39
N LYS A 172 -13.18 -17.49 21.53
CA LYS A 172 -14.57 -17.71 21.14
C LYS A 172 -14.75 -19.07 20.44
N GLY A 173 -13.83 -19.44 19.56
CA GLY A 173 -13.78 -20.74 18.88
C GLY A 173 -13.68 -21.91 19.87
N GLU A 174 -12.76 -21.83 20.84
CA GLU A 174 -12.61 -22.85 21.91
C GLU A 174 -13.91 -23.05 22.70
N LEU A 175 -14.55 -21.95 23.11
CA LEU A 175 -15.79 -21.98 23.90
C LEU A 175 -16.96 -22.57 23.11
N LEU A 176 -17.07 -22.24 21.82
CA LEU A 176 -18.05 -22.84 20.91
C LEU A 176 -17.78 -24.34 20.69
N GLN A 177 -16.51 -24.74 20.57
CA GLN A 177 -16.12 -26.15 20.44
C GLN A 177 -16.47 -26.95 21.70
N ALA A 178 -16.24 -26.40 22.89
CA ALA A 178 -16.62 -27.03 24.16
C ALA A 178 -18.14 -27.22 24.28
N LEU A 179 -18.93 -26.22 23.89
CA LEU A 179 -20.40 -26.31 23.88
C LEU A 179 -20.89 -27.33 22.85
N ALA A 180 -20.32 -27.35 21.64
CA ALA A 180 -20.67 -28.30 20.60
C ALA A 180 -20.33 -29.75 20.99
N LYS A 181 -19.22 -29.96 21.70
CA LYS A 181 -18.82 -31.27 22.23
C LYS A 181 -19.85 -31.79 23.26
N GLU A 182 -20.20 -31.00 24.26
CA GLU A 182 -21.23 -31.37 25.25
C GLU A 182 -22.58 -31.64 24.56
N GLN A 183 -22.98 -30.80 23.61
CA GLN A 183 -24.21 -31.00 22.85
C GLN A 183 -24.22 -32.34 22.10
N GLU A 184 -23.15 -32.69 21.41
CA GLU A 184 -23.08 -33.95 20.65
C GLU A 184 -22.96 -35.16 21.58
N GLU A 185 -22.20 -35.10 22.68
CA GLU A 185 -22.18 -36.15 23.71
C GLU A 185 -23.58 -36.38 24.31
N LYS A 186 -24.32 -35.31 24.61
CA LYS A 186 -25.70 -35.40 25.10
C LYS A 186 -26.64 -36.03 24.07
N LEU A 187 -26.56 -35.60 22.81
CA LEU A 187 -27.37 -36.15 21.72
C LEU A 187 -27.03 -37.62 21.45
N GLN A 188 -25.76 -38.00 21.48
CA GLN A 188 -25.31 -39.39 21.29
C GLN A 188 -25.88 -40.31 22.37
N ARG A 189 -25.84 -39.90 23.65
CA ARG A 189 -26.45 -40.68 24.74
C ARG A 189 -27.95 -40.89 24.51
N VAL A 190 -28.69 -39.83 24.20
CA VAL A 190 -30.16 -39.91 23.99
C VAL A 190 -30.50 -40.75 22.75
N ARG A 191 -29.79 -40.55 21.62
CA ARG A 191 -29.94 -41.37 20.41
C ARG A 191 -29.61 -42.85 20.65
N GLY A 192 -28.60 -43.13 21.49
CA GLY A 192 -28.23 -44.47 21.92
C GLY A 192 -29.35 -45.17 22.71
N LEU A 193 -29.93 -44.46 23.69
CA LEU A 193 -31.08 -44.97 24.46
C LEU A 193 -32.30 -45.21 23.59
N ILE A 194 -32.61 -44.31 22.65
CA ILE A 194 -33.72 -44.49 21.69
C ILE A 194 -33.53 -45.78 20.87
N ARG A 195 -32.31 -46.07 20.39
CA ARG A 195 -32.00 -47.32 19.70
C ARG A 195 -32.20 -48.53 20.61
N GLN A 196 -31.62 -48.52 21.81
CA GLN A 196 -31.76 -49.63 22.78
C GLN A 196 -33.21 -49.96 23.12
N TYR A 197 -34.05 -48.93 23.37
CA TYR A 197 -35.48 -49.15 23.61
C TYR A 197 -36.23 -49.59 22.34
N GLY A 198 -35.80 -49.15 21.16
CA GLY A 198 -36.33 -49.61 19.87
C GLY A 198 -36.04 -51.09 19.60
N ASP A 199 -34.78 -51.50 19.73
CA ASP A 199 -34.33 -52.90 19.57
C ASP A 199 -35.06 -53.82 20.57
N HIS A 200 -35.22 -53.37 21.82
CA HIS A 200 -35.98 -54.10 22.84
C HIS A 200 -37.48 -54.21 22.48
N LEU A 201 -38.09 -53.13 21.98
CA LEU A 201 -39.49 -53.13 21.55
C LEU A 201 -39.71 -54.08 20.35
N GLU A 202 -38.80 -54.09 19.38
CA GLU A 202 -38.87 -55.01 18.23
C GLU A 202 -38.73 -56.48 18.67
N ALA A 203 -37.77 -56.78 19.55
CA ALA A 203 -37.61 -58.12 20.12
C ALA A 203 -38.86 -58.57 20.91
N SER A 204 -39.45 -57.65 21.69
CA SER A 204 -40.70 -57.90 22.42
C SER A 204 -41.89 -58.13 21.48
N SER A 205 -42.02 -57.36 20.38
CA SER A 205 -43.07 -57.56 19.37
C SER A 205 -42.98 -58.95 18.73
N LYS A 206 -41.79 -59.34 18.26
CA LYS A 206 -41.55 -60.67 17.68
C LYS A 206 -41.85 -61.80 18.65
N LEU A 207 -41.57 -61.60 19.93
CA LEU A 207 -41.88 -62.58 20.97
C LEU A 207 -43.40 -62.68 21.23
N VAL A 208 -44.13 -61.56 21.19
CA VAL A 208 -45.60 -61.55 21.26
C VAL A 208 -46.22 -62.24 20.05
N GLU A 209 -45.75 -61.94 18.84
CA GLU A 209 -46.18 -62.59 17.59
C GLU A 209 -45.94 -64.11 17.64
N SER A 210 -44.73 -64.53 18.05
CA SER A 210 -44.38 -65.94 18.24
C SER A 210 -45.24 -66.61 19.31
N ALA A 211 -45.59 -65.89 20.37
CA ALA A 211 -46.43 -66.41 21.43
C ALA A 211 -47.87 -66.62 20.97
N ILE A 212 -48.43 -65.66 20.22
CA ILE A 212 -49.77 -65.78 19.62
C ILE A 212 -49.82 -66.96 18.65
N GLN A 213 -48.86 -67.07 17.73
CA GLN A 213 -48.76 -68.22 16.80
C GLN A 213 -48.67 -69.56 17.55
N SER A 214 -47.91 -69.62 18.65
CA SER A 214 -47.84 -70.83 19.48
C SER A 214 -49.17 -71.17 20.17
N MET A 215 -50.06 -70.21 20.44
CA MET A 215 -51.39 -70.52 20.99
C MET A 215 -52.35 -71.11 19.95
N GLU A 216 -52.06 -70.97 18.66
CA GLU A 216 -52.85 -71.53 17.56
C GLU A 216 -52.47 -72.99 17.23
N GLU A 217 -51.45 -73.55 17.89
CA GLU A 217 -50.96 -74.93 17.69
C GLU A 217 -52.03 -75.98 18.04
N PRO A 218 -52.57 -76.73 17.05
CA PRO A 218 -53.63 -77.70 17.31
C PRO A 218 -53.16 -78.95 18.05
N GLN A 219 -51.87 -79.30 18.01
CA GLN A 219 -51.35 -80.51 18.61
C GLN A 219 -50.79 -80.25 20.02
N MET A 220 -51.64 -80.53 21.03
CA MET A 220 -51.37 -80.33 22.46
C MET A 220 -49.97 -80.76 22.94
N ALA A 221 -49.42 -81.86 22.40
CA ALA A 221 -48.09 -82.36 22.76
C ALA A 221 -46.95 -81.46 22.25
N LEU A 222 -47.07 -80.92 21.02
CA LEU A 222 -46.09 -79.99 20.44
C LEU A 222 -46.14 -78.64 21.16
N TYR A 223 -47.36 -78.16 21.46
CA TYR A 223 -47.56 -76.97 22.29
C TYR A 223 -46.87 -77.09 23.66
N LEU A 224 -47.16 -78.15 24.42
CA LEU A 224 -46.59 -78.36 25.76
C LEU A 224 -45.07 -78.52 25.75
N GLN A 225 -44.48 -79.01 24.65
CA GLN A 225 -43.03 -79.12 24.50
C GLN A 225 -42.33 -77.75 24.44
N GLN A 226 -43.01 -76.71 23.93
CA GLN A 226 -42.42 -75.38 23.71
C GLN A 226 -42.93 -74.31 24.68
N ALA A 227 -44.18 -74.45 25.17
CA ALA A 227 -44.87 -73.45 25.97
C ALA A 227 -44.10 -73.02 27.24
N LYS A 228 -43.42 -73.94 27.94
CA LYS A 228 -42.67 -73.61 29.16
C LYS A 228 -41.47 -72.68 28.89
N GLU A 229 -40.78 -72.87 27.76
CA GLU A 229 -39.67 -72.00 27.37
C GLU A 229 -40.18 -70.63 26.93
N LEU A 230 -41.25 -70.60 26.14
CA LEU A 230 -41.91 -69.38 25.69
C LEU A 230 -42.44 -68.53 26.86
N ILE A 231 -43.13 -69.14 27.82
CA ILE A 231 -43.60 -68.48 29.05
C ILE A 231 -42.43 -67.88 29.85
N ASN A 232 -41.30 -68.59 29.94
CA ASN A 232 -40.11 -68.05 30.60
C ASN A 232 -39.53 -66.85 29.84
N LYS A 233 -39.46 -66.87 28.50
CA LYS A 233 -39.00 -65.74 27.67
C LYS A 233 -39.91 -64.51 27.81
N VAL A 234 -41.24 -64.71 27.79
CA VAL A 234 -42.21 -63.63 28.02
C VAL A 234 -42.09 -63.09 29.45
N GLY A 235 -41.94 -63.96 30.44
CA GLY A 235 -41.77 -63.62 31.85
C GLY A 235 -40.44 -62.95 32.22
N THR A 236 -39.43 -63.00 31.34
CA THR A 236 -38.17 -62.23 31.48
C THR A 236 -38.23 -60.91 30.72
N MET A 237 -38.70 -60.89 29.47
CA MET A 237 -38.80 -59.65 28.68
C MET A 237 -39.81 -58.66 29.24
N SER A 238 -40.88 -59.13 29.88
CA SER A 238 -41.87 -58.27 30.57
C SER A 238 -41.33 -57.56 31.82
N LYS A 239 -40.13 -57.92 32.30
CA LYS A 239 -39.50 -57.32 33.50
C LYS A 239 -38.43 -56.27 33.17
N VAL A 240 -38.34 -55.81 31.92
CA VAL A 240 -37.33 -54.81 31.56
C VAL A 240 -37.64 -53.47 32.22
N GLU A 241 -36.80 -53.11 33.18
CA GLU A 241 -36.83 -51.82 33.85
C GLU A 241 -36.43 -50.71 32.87
N LEU A 242 -37.02 -49.52 33.02
CA LEU A 242 -36.66 -48.31 32.26
C LEU A 242 -35.32 -47.69 32.77
N ALA A 243 -34.39 -48.54 33.19
CA ALA A 243 -33.06 -48.16 33.59
C ALA A 243 -32.35 -47.46 32.42
N GLY A 244 -31.67 -46.34 32.72
CA GLY A 244 -30.94 -45.55 31.72
C GLY A 244 -31.63 -44.29 31.21
N ARG A 245 -32.92 -44.05 31.51
CA ARG A 245 -33.61 -42.79 31.16
C ARG A 245 -32.82 -41.57 31.69
N PRO A 246 -32.60 -40.51 30.90
CA PRO A 246 -31.93 -39.29 31.38
C PRO A 246 -32.72 -38.63 32.50
N GLU A 247 -32.01 -37.98 33.43
CA GLU A 247 -32.62 -37.20 34.51
C GLU A 247 -33.40 -35.99 33.98
N PRO A 248 -34.43 -35.50 34.68
CA PRO A 248 -35.15 -34.28 34.30
C PRO A 248 -34.23 -33.06 34.20
N GLY A 249 -34.29 -32.32 33.10
CA GLY A 249 -33.43 -31.15 32.88
C GLY A 249 -32.04 -31.49 32.33
N TYR A 250 -31.81 -32.73 31.88
CA TYR A 250 -30.60 -33.16 31.15
C TYR A 250 -30.34 -32.33 29.88
N GLU A 251 -31.41 -31.88 29.23
CA GLU A 251 -31.41 -31.05 28.03
C GLU A 251 -30.90 -29.61 28.24
N ARG A 252 -30.76 -29.15 29.50
CA ARG A 252 -30.32 -27.79 29.80
C ARG A 252 -28.85 -27.57 29.42
N MET A 253 -28.57 -26.36 28.93
CA MET A 253 -27.21 -25.90 28.57
C MET A 253 -26.85 -24.58 29.28
N ASP A 254 -27.64 -24.18 30.29
CA ASP A 254 -27.57 -22.88 30.96
C ASP A 254 -26.24 -22.62 31.70
N GLN A 255 -25.43 -23.67 31.92
CA GLN A 255 -24.09 -23.60 32.48
C GLN A 255 -23.07 -22.91 31.56
N PHE A 256 -23.31 -22.85 30.25
CA PHE A 256 -22.44 -22.19 29.27
C PHE A 256 -22.73 -20.69 29.20
N THR A 257 -22.35 -19.96 30.24
CA THR A 257 -22.42 -18.49 30.31
C THR A 257 -21.04 -17.87 30.30
N VAL A 258 -20.91 -16.70 29.67
CA VAL A 258 -19.65 -15.97 29.52
C VAL A 258 -19.88 -14.50 29.84
N SER A 259 -19.09 -13.95 30.76
CA SER A 259 -19.01 -12.51 31.03
C SER A 259 -17.87 -11.91 30.21
N VAL A 260 -18.14 -10.79 29.55
CA VAL A 260 -17.17 -10.08 28.69
C VAL A 260 -16.97 -8.62 29.12
N GLU A 261 -17.73 -8.17 30.12
CA GLU A 261 -17.83 -6.77 30.57
C GLU A 261 -16.47 -6.22 31.01
N HIS A 262 -15.72 -6.99 31.81
CA HIS A 262 -14.40 -6.59 32.31
C HIS A 262 -13.35 -6.49 31.19
N VAL A 263 -13.36 -7.43 30.24
CA VAL A 263 -12.46 -7.38 29.06
C VAL A 263 -12.82 -6.19 28.17
N ALA A 264 -14.11 -5.94 27.94
CA ALA A 264 -14.59 -4.78 27.20
C ALA A 264 -14.27 -3.45 27.89
N GLU A 265 -14.09 -3.42 29.21
CA GLU A 265 -13.63 -2.26 29.96
C GLU A 265 -12.11 -2.06 29.83
N MET A 266 -11.31 -3.13 29.96
CA MET A 266 -9.86 -3.06 29.70
C MET A 266 -9.55 -2.57 28.27
N LEU A 267 -10.28 -3.08 27.26
CA LEU A 267 -10.13 -2.62 25.87
C LEU A 267 -10.49 -1.14 25.67
N ARG A 268 -11.40 -0.59 26.48
CA ARG A 268 -11.74 0.85 26.46
C ARG A 268 -10.67 1.75 27.07
N THR A 269 -9.73 1.19 27.85
CA THR A 269 -8.61 1.92 28.46
C THR A 269 -7.32 1.91 27.65
N ILE A 270 -7.33 1.35 26.43
CA ILE A 270 -6.17 1.37 25.53
C ILE A 270 -5.96 2.79 24.99
N ASP A 271 -4.77 3.34 25.22
CA ASP A 271 -4.32 4.66 24.74
C ASP A 271 -2.85 4.60 24.33
N PHE A 272 -2.34 5.64 23.67
CA PHE A 272 -0.94 5.77 23.32
C PHE A 272 -0.07 5.97 24.57
N GLN A 273 0.96 5.15 24.72
CA GLN A 273 1.94 5.34 25.79
C GLN A 273 2.87 6.52 25.45
N ALA A 274 3.13 7.39 26.43
CA ALA A 274 4.13 8.44 26.31
C ALA A 274 5.51 7.79 26.17
N GLY A 275 6.07 7.82 24.95
CA GLY A 275 7.11 6.88 24.53
C GLY A 275 8.43 7.00 25.30
N THR A 276 8.96 5.84 25.69
CA THR A 276 10.41 5.64 25.77
C THR A 276 10.98 5.70 24.35
N SER A 277 11.81 6.69 24.07
CA SER A 277 12.42 6.88 22.76
C SER A 277 13.61 5.96 22.54
N GLY A 278 13.59 5.18 21.46
CA GLY A 278 14.79 4.59 20.84
C GLY A 278 14.94 3.07 21.02
N GLU A 279 15.50 2.45 19.98
CA GLU A 279 16.16 1.14 20.00
C GLU A 279 15.26 -0.10 20.21
N GLU A 280 14.43 -0.40 19.20
CA GLU A 280 14.26 -1.79 18.76
C GLU A 280 15.15 -1.96 17.51
N GLU A 281 16.31 -2.60 17.68
CA GLU A 281 17.18 -3.01 16.58
C GLU A 281 16.49 -4.12 15.77
N ASP A 282 16.64 -4.11 14.44
CA ASP A 282 16.06 -5.15 13.58
C ASP A 282 16.72 -6.52 13.87
N GLU A 283 15.96 -7.49 14.39
CA GLU A 283 16.41 -8.89 14.46
C GLU A 283 16.54 -9.47 13.03
N GLU A 284 17.77 -9.51 12.51
CA GLU A 284 18.07 -10.31 11.31
C GLU A 284 17.83 -11.79 11.59
N VAL A 285 16.78 -12.35 10.99
CA VAL A 285 16.42 -13.76 11.13
C VAL A 285 17.48 -14.62 10.46
N ALA A 286 18.26 -15.33 11.27
CA ALA A 286 19.22 -16.32 10.78
C ALA A 286 18.52 -17.46 10.02
N VAL A 287 19.02 -17.77 8.83
CA VAL A 287 18.60 -18.94 8.04
C VAL A 287 19.80 -19.88 7.89
N GLU A 288 19.84 -20.92 8.72
CA GLU A 288 20.81 -22.04 8.62
C GLU A 288 20.10 -23.35 8.21
N GLY A 289 20.74 -24.14 7.33
CA GLY A 289 20.42 -25.56 6.98
C GLY A 289 19.16 -25.78 6.11
N GLU A 290 19.00 -26.84 5.28
CA GLU A 290 19.82 -27.99 4.78
C GLU A 290 19.19 -28.42 3.41
N GLU A 291 19.77 -29.12 2.43
CA GLU A 291 21.14 -29.57 2.03
C GLU A 291 21.20 -29.34 0.46
N GLY A 292 22.08 -29.88 -0.41
CA GLY A 292 23.12 -30.90 -0.30
C GLY A 292 23.64 -31.34 -1.69
N HIS A 293 24.77 -32.06 -1.72
CA HIS A 293 25.37 -32.74 -2.90
C HIS A 293 25.92 -31.82 -4.04
N ALA A 294 27.11 -32.00 -4.64
CA ALA A 294 28.19 -32.99 -4.47
C ALA A 294 29.56 -32.33 -4.79
N GLY A 295 30.66 -32.87 -4.27
CA GLY A 295 32.02 -32.59 -4.77
C GLY A 295 32.55 -33.74 -5.66
N PRO A 296 33.87 -33.95 -5.75
CA PRO A 296 34.97 -32.98 -5.63
C PRO A 296 35.95 -33.08 -6.83
N GLU A 297 36.83 -32.09 -7.04
CA GLU A 297 38.11 -32.37 -7.71
C GLU A 297 39.22 -31.36 -7.35
N GLU A 298 40.43 -31.90 -7.39
CA GLU A 298 41.71 -31.47 -6.85
C GLU A 298 42.30 -30.18 -7.47
N GLU A 299 43.06 -29.40 -6.67
CA GLU A 299 44.52 -29.33 -6.87
C GLU A 299 45.28 -28.83 -5.62
N ARG A 300 46.62 -28.94 -5.64
CA ARG A 300 47.52 -28.81 -4.48
C ARG A 300 48.42 -27.57 -4.56
N THR A 301 48.86 -27.05 -3.41
CA THR A 301 50.15 -26.37 -3.11
C THR A 301 50.03 -25.81 -1.68
N ASP A 302 50.65 -26.31 -0.60
CA ASP A 302 52.03 -26.72 -0.24
C ASP A 302 52.92 -25.55 0.28
N GLY A 303 53.64 -25.79 1.40
CA GLY A 303 54.37 -24.82 2.25
C GLY A 303 53.50 -24.07 3.28
N ARG A 304 53.61 -24.19 4.63
CA ARG A 304 54.77 -24.36 5.56
C ARG A 304 55.69 -23.13 5.46
N GLU A 305 55.94 -22.31 6.50
CA GLU A 305 56.41 -22.57 7.88
C GLU A 305 55.90 -21.47 8.87
N SER A 306 55.56 -21.75 10.15
CA SER A 306 56.38 -21.44 11.36
C SER A 306 57.43 -20.31 11.20
N THR A 307 57.65 -19.35 12.11
CA THR A 307 57.55 -19.35 13.59
C THR A 307 57.79 -17.90 14.10
N GLY A 308 57.54 -17.64 15.40
CA GLY A 308 58.44 -16.75 16.16
C GLY A 308 57.90 -15.39 16.62
N GLN A 309 57.80 -15.25 17.94
CA GLN A 309 57.64 -14.01 18.70
C GLN A 309 58.73 -12.98 18.38
N HIS A 310 58.38 -11.69 18.39
CA HIS A 310 58.91 -10.67 19.32
C HIS A 310 57.89 -9.51 19.42
#